data_AF-A0A2T7WT80-F1
#
_entry.id   AF-A0A2T7WT80-F1
#
_cell.length_a   1.000
_cell.length_b   1.000
_cell.length_c   1.000
_cell.angle_alpha   90.00
_cell.angle_beta   90.00
_cell.angle_gamma   90.00
#
_symmetry.space_group_name_H-M   'P 1'
#
loop_
_entity.id
_entity.type
_entity.pdbx_description
1 polymer ?
#
loop_
_entity_poly.entity_id
_entity_poly.type
_entity_poly.pdbx_seq_one_letter_code
_entity_poly.pdbx_strand_id
1 'polypeptide(L)' 'MGIFGNAFSGWHLLLILAVVVLLFGAAKLPALAKSVGQSVRILRSETKDSASEPGRSTDETTETGRPDTTTSTT' A
#
# COMPACT_ATOMS: atom_id res chain seq x y z
N MET A 1 23.80 33.07 -2.11
CA MET A 1 22.44 32.93 -2.67
C MET A 1 22.34 31.56 -3.34
N GLY A 2 21.84 30.55 -2.63
CA GLY A 2 21.65 29.19 -3.20
C GLY A 2 22.13 28.03 -2.33
N ILE A 3 21.55 27.82 -1.15
CA ILE A 3 21.55 26.52 -0.44
C ILE A 3 20.14 25.96 -0.26
N PHE A 4 19.12 26.78 -0.48
CA PHE A 4 17.72 26.42 -0.27
C PHE A 4 17.05 25.73 -1.48
N GLY A 5 17.64 25.83 -2.69
CA GLY A 5 17.13 25.15 -3.89
C GLY A 5 17.37 23.64 -3.91
N ASN A 6 18.40 23.16 -3.21
CA ASN A 6 18.77 21.73 -3.19
C ASN A 6 18.24 20.99 -1.95
N ALA A 7 17.77 21.71 -0.91
CA ALA A 7 17.31 21.12 0.34
C ALA A 7 16.02 20.28 0.18
N PHE A 8 15.18 20.60 -0.81
CA PHE A 8 14.01 19.83 -1.20
C PHE A 8 14.21 19.00 -2.47
N SER A 9 15.43 18.98 -3.03
CA SER A 9 15.76 18.05 -4.10
C SER A 9 15.79 16.65 -3.49
N GLY A 10 15.02 15.72 -4.04
CA GLY A 10 14.80 14.36 -3.50
C GLY A 10 16.08 13.59 -3.13
N TRP A 11 17.25 14.08 -3.56
CA TRP A 11 18.57 13.67 -3.07
C TRP A 11 18.71 13.68 -1.55
N HIS A 12 18.19 14.69 -0.84
CA HIS A 12 18.25 14.73 0.63
C HIS A 12 17.41 13.61 1.27
N LEU A 13 16.23 13.34 0.72
CA LEU A 13 15.34 12.29 1.21
C LEU A 13 15.95 10.90 1.01
N LEU A 14 16.67 10.70 -0.11
CA LEU A 14 17.49 9.52 -0.38
C LEU A 14 18.64 9.36 0.63
N LEU A 15 19.32 10.46 0.98
CA LEU A 15 20.40 10.48 1.98
C LEU A 15 19.88 10.11 3.39
N ILE A 16 18.76 10.69 3.80
CA ILE A 16 18.12 10.37 5.09
C ILE A 16 17.67 8.91 5.11
N LEU A 17 17.05 8.43 4.02
CA LEU A 17 16.65 7.04 3.89
C LEU A 17 17.87 6.11 3.99
N ALA A 18 18.98 6.45 3.36
CA ALA A 18 20.22 5.68 3.44
C ALA A 18 20.75 5.59 4.88
N VAL A 19 20.74 6.68 5.65
CA VAL A 19 21.14 6.66 7.07
C VAL A 19 20.20 5.78 7.88
N VAL A 20 18.89 5.90 7.70
CA VAL A 20 17.91 5.06 8.43
C VAL A 20 18.07 3.58 8.07
N VAL A 21 18.31 3.23 6.79
CA VAL A 21 18.62 1.85 6.37
C VAL A 21 19.89 1.35 7.06
N LEU A 22 20.90 2.20 7.23
CA LEU A 22 22.16 1.80 7.87
C LEU A 22 21.98 1.52 9.37
N LEU A 23 21.13 2.30 10.05
CA LEU A 23 20.85 2.13 11.49
C LEU A 23 19.87 0.97 11.77
N PHE A 24 18.79 0.87 10.99
CA PHE A 24 17.71 -0.10 11.20
C PHE A 24 17.89 -1.39 10.41
N GLY A 25 18.67 -1.37 9.33
CA GLY A 25 18.85 -2.47 8.39
C GLY A 25 17.79 -2.51 7.28
N ALA A 26 18.16 -3.06 6.13
CA ALA A 26 17.32 -3.12 4.93
C ALA A 26 16.00 -3.91 5.12
N ALA A 27 15.95 -4.85 6.07
CA ALA A 27 14.77 -5.66 6.33
C ALA A 27 13.75 -5.00 7.27
N LYS A 28 14.18 -4.07 8.15
CA LYS A 28 13.31 -3.50 9.20
C LYS A 28 12.47 -2.33 8.69
N LEU A 29 13.00 -1.51 7.79
CA LEU A 29 12.24 -0.43 7.14
C LEU A 29 10.99 -0.92 6.40
N PRO A 30 11.07 -1.90 5.48
CA PRO A 30 9.90 -2.39 4.76
C PRO A 30 8.93 -3.16 5.66
N ALA A 31 9.43 -3.83 6.71
CA ALA A 31 8.57 -4.51 7.69
C ALA A 31 7.74 -3.51 8.50
N LEU A 32 8.35 -2.42 8.99
CA LEU A 32 7.67 -1.35 9.70
C LEU A 32 6.70 -0.58 8.79
N ALA A 33 7.10 -0.31 7.56
CA ALA A 33 6.22 0.32 6.57
C ALA A 33 5.00 -0.56 6.26
N LYS A 34 5.17 -1.89 6.16
CA LYS A 34 4.04 -2.82 5.97
C LYS A 34 3.07 -2.82 7.15
N SER A 35 3.54 -2.89 8.39
CA SER A 35 2.65 -2.92 9.56
C SER A 35 1.87 -1.62 9.72
N VAL A 36 2.54 -0.46 9.60
CA VAL A 36 1.89 0.86 9.65
C VAL A 36 0.95 1.04 8.46
N GLY A 37 1.34 0.60 7.27
CA GLY A 37 0.52 0.67 6.06
C GLY A 37 -0.78 -0.11 6.18
N GLN A 38 -0.79 -1.26 6.86
CA GLN A 38 -2.02 -2.02 7.12
C GLN A 38 -2.96 -1.26 8.07
N SER A 39 -2.45 -0.68 9.16
CA SER A 39 -3.28 0.12 10.07
C SER A 39 -3.87 1.34 9.36
N VAL A 40 -3.06 2.08 8.58
CA VAL A 40 -3.54 3.25 7.81
C VAL A 40 -4.57 2.84 6.75
N ARG A 41 -4.43 1.66 6.12
CA ARG A 41 -5.39 1.16 5.14
C ARG A 41 -6.76 0.89 5.76
N ILE A 42 -6.81 0.23 6.92
CA ILE A 42 -8.08 -0.02 7.63
C ILE A 42 -8.76 1.32 7.95
N LEU A 43 -8.03 2.26 8.55
CA LEU A 43 -8.57 3.58 8.89
C LEU A 43 -9.04 4.35 7.64
N ARG A 44 -8.28 4.31 6.54
CA ARG A 44 -8.64 4.95 5.27
C ARG A 44 -9.86 4.30 4.61
N SER A 45 -10.02 2.97 4.70
CA SER A 45 -11.20 2.27 4.18
C SER A 45 -12.44 2.71 4.95
N GLU A 46 -12.44 2.60 6.27
CA GLU A 46 -13.60 3.00 7.10
C GLU A 46 -13.94 4.49 6.93
N THR A 47 -12.92 5.35 6.82
CA THR A 47 -13.12 6.79 6.57
C THR A 47 -13.65 7.06 5.16
N LYS A 48 -13.22 6.29 4.14
CA LYS A 48 -13.72 6.42 2.77
C LYS A 48 -15.16 5.96 2.65
N ASP A 49 -15.53 4.86 3.31
CA ASP A 49 -16.91 4.37 3.33
C ASP A 49 -17.85 5.39 3.98
N SER A 50 -17.37 6.13 4.98
CA SER A 50 -18.12 7.24 5.59
C SER A 50 -18.20 8.50 4.71
N ALA A 51 -17.24 8.68 3.78
CA ALA A 51 -17.15 9.84 2.88
C ALA A 51 -17.70 9.55 1.46
N SER A 52 -18.15 8.33 1.17
CA SER A 52 -18.57 7.91 -0.16
C SER A 52 -19.77 6.96 -0.12
N GLU A 53 -20.96 7.54 -0.24
CA GLU A 53 -22.09 6.92 -0.96
C GLU A 53 -22.78 7.99 -1.83
N PRO A 54 -23.34 7.67 -3.02
CA PRO A 54 -23.36 6.37 -3.70
C PRO A 54 -22.75 6.42 -5.12
N GLY A 55 -22.16 5.31 -5.56
CA GLY A 55 -21.93 5.10 -6.99
C GLY A 55 -20.70 4.27 -7.34
N ARG A 56 -20.95 2.98 -7.53
CA ARG A 56 -20.13 2.04 -8.30
C ARG A 56 -18.96 1.40 -7.54
N SER A 57 -19.30 0.33 -6.84
CA SER A 57 -18.46 -0.87 -6.80
C SER A 57 -18.10 -1.26 -8.22
N THR A 58 -16.84 -1.06 -8.61
CA THR A 58 -16.23 -1.90 -9.64
C THR A 58 -15.73 -3.13 -8.90
N ASP A 59 -16.65 -4.06 -8.72
CA ASP A 59 -16.34 -5.47 -8.80
C ASP A 59 -15.89 -5.73 -10.25
N GLU A 60 -14.61 -6.02 -10.44
CA GLU A 60 -14.14 -6.67 -11.66
C GLU A 60 -13.04 -7.66 -11.30
N THR A 61 -13.47 -8.92 -11.22
CA THR A 61 -12.78 -10.10 -11.74
C THR A 61 -11.50 -10.55 -11.04
N THR A 62 -11.68 -11.52 -10.14
CA THR A 62 -10.96 -12.80 -10.27
C THR A 62 -11.93 -13.93 -9.94
N GLU A 63 -12.83 -14.18 -10.89
CA GLU A 63 -13.39 -15.50 -11.09
C GLU A 63 -12.32 -16.34 -11.81
N THR A 64 -11.61 -17.19 -11.06
CA THR A 64 -10.99 -18.41 -11.58
C THR A 64 -10.94 -19.38 -10.41
N GLY A 65 -11.98 -20.20 -10.30
CA GLY A 65 -12.00 -21.22 -9.26
C GLY A 65 -13.32 -21.94 -9.04
N ARG A 66 -14.25 -21.97 -9.99
CA ARG A 66 -15.36 -22.94 -9.93
C ARG A 66 -16.03 -23.18 -11.29
N PRO A 67 -15.66 -24.25 -12.02
CA PRO A 67 -16.63 -24.93 -12.86
C PRO A 67 -17.45 -25.85 -11.97
N ASP A 68 -18.62 -25.37 -11.53
CA ASP A 68 -19.73 -26.28 -11.30
C ASP A 68 -20.20 -26.78 -12.68
N THR A 69 -20.45 -28.09 -12.83
CA THR A 69 -21.63 -28.69 -13.50
C THR A 69 -21.33 -30.16 -13.90
N THR A 70 -22.04 -31.07 -13.23
CA THR A 70 -22.60 -32.33 -13.75
C THR A 70 -21.69 -33.38 -14.40
N THR A 71 -21.47 -34.47 -13.67
CA THR A 71 -21.43 -35.85 -14.17
C THR A 71 -22.03 -36.72 -13.06
N SER A 72 -23.33 -37.01 -13.10
CA SER A 72 -23.89 -38.23 -13.71
C SER A 72 -23.15 -39.50 -13.28
N THR A 73 -23.90 -40.37 -12.59
CA THR A 73 -23.80 -41.83 -12.72
C THR A 73 -22.55 -42.51 -12.14
N THR A 74 -22.67 -42.99 -10.90
CA THR A 74 -22.69 -44.43 -10.50
C THR A 74 -22.68 -44.54 -8.98
#